data_AF-A0AAN4VN58-F1
#
_entry.id   AF-A0AAN4VN58-F1
#
_cell.length_a   1.000
_cell.length_b   1.000
_cell.length_c   1.000
_cell.angle_alpha   90.00
_cell.angle_beta   90.00
_cell.angle_gamma   90.00
#
_symmetry.space_group_name_H-M   'P 1'
#
loop_
_entity.id
_entity.type
_entity.pdbx_description
1 polymer ?
#
loop_
_entity_poly.entity_id
_entity_poly.type
_entity_poly.pdbx_seq_one_letter_code
_entity_poly.pdbx_strand_id
1 'polypeptide(L)'
;MYSIDETYKNIEAEFKPRSKWDQGVKETALAVLDSLDMPETVLPDHFGSRRALLLNGADNWREYSYGGCALVYNVDIAARFFTPSEMRRYMADGHDASMAFRGEPLLDLQARALSQAERVISRYAREH
;
A
#
# COMPACT_ATOMS: atom_id res chain seq x y z
N MET A 1 12.17 -18.63 1.92
CA MET A 1 11.05 -17.64 1.90
C MET A 1 10.81 -17.24 3.33
N TYR A 2 10.70 -15.94 3.57
CA TYR A 2 10.54 -15.39 4.91
C TYR A 2 9.08 -15.42 5.39
N SER A 3 8.90 -15.41 6.71
CA SER A 3 7.61 -15.16 7.35
C SER A 3 7.10 -13.75 7.08
N ILE A 4 5.83 -13.50 7.40
CA ILE A 4 5.24 -12.16 7.34
C ILE A 4 6.03 -11.18 8.21
N ASP A 5 6.36 -11.57 9.44
CA ASP A 5 7.14 -10.75 10.39
C ASP A 5 8.58 -10.51 9.90
N GLU A 6 9.25 -11.55 9.39
CA GLU A 6 10.59 -11.40 8.80
C GLU A 6 10.57 -10.50 7.57
N THR A 7 9.56 -10.66 6.69
CA THR A 7 9.38 -9.81 5.50
C THR A 7 9.11 -8.36 5.90
N TYR A 8 8.28 -8.13 6.92
CA TYR A 8 8.03 -6.81 7.48
C TYR A 8 9.34 -6.16 7.92
N LYS A 9 10.12 -6.86 8.76
CA LYS A 9 11.42 -6.39 9.27
C LYS A 9 12.41 -6.10 8.13
N ASN A 10 12.45 -6.95 7.11
CA ASN A 10 13.30 -6.73 5.94
C ASN A 10 12.92 -5.47 5.16
N ILE A 11 11.63 -5.22 4.93
CA ILE A 11 11.15 -3.98 4.28
C ILE A 11 11.51 -2.77 5.14
N GLU A 12 11.29 -2.84 6.45
CA GLU A 12 11.58 -1.74 7.38
C GLU A 12 13.07 -1.38 7.36
N ALA A 13 13.94 -2.39 7.47
CA ALA A 13 15.38 -2.23 7.49
C ALA A 13 15.96 -1.78 6.13
N GLU A 14 15.55 -2.42 5.03
CA GLU A 14 16.28 -2.35 3.76
C GLU A 14 15.60 -1.51 2.68
N PHE A 15 14.27 -1.34 2.71
CA PHE A 15 13.61 -0.45 1.76
C PHE A 15 13.86 1.00 2.16
N LYS A 16 14.61 1.73 1.33
CA LYS A 16 14.95 3.14 1.50
C LYS A 16 14.16 4.02 0.51
N PRO A 17 13.04 4.62 0.92
CA PRO A 17 12.25 5.52 0.07
C PRO A 17 13.06 6.72 -0.40
N ARG A 18 12.85 7.13 -1.65
CA ARG A 18 13.51 8.32 -2.25
C ARG A 18 12.53 9.45 -2.53
N SER A 19 11.25 9.21 -2.33
CA SER A 19 10.16 10.16 -2.54
C SER A 19 9.05 9.94 -1.52
N LYS A 20 8.15 10.92 -1.41
CA LYS A 20 6.95 10.78 -0.58
C LYS A 20 6.01 9.68 -1.10
N TRP A 21 6.00 9.45 -2.41
CA TRP A 21 5.32 8.32 -3.02
C TRP A 21 5.91 6.99 -2.55
N ASP A 22 7.24 6.81 -2.66
CA ASP A 22 7.90 5.57 -2.23
C ASP A 22 7.70 5.32 -0.73
N GLN A 23 7.68 6.39 0.07
CA GLN A 23 7.41 6.31 1.50
C GLN A 23 5.99 5.79 1.74
N GLY A 24 5.00 6.33 1.02
CA GLY A 24 3.62 5.84 1.08
C GLY A 24 3.49 4.39 0.62
N VAL A 25 4.24 3.97 -0.41
CA VAL A 25 4.27 2.56 -0.86
C VAL A 25 4.87 1.66 0.22
N LYS A 26 5.96 2.08 0.88
CA LYS A 26 6.55 1.35 2.01
C LYS A 26 5.53 1.17 3.13
N GLU A 27 4.91 2.25 3.59
CA GLU A 27 3.89 2.22 4.63
C GLU A 27 2.69 1.34 4.25
N THR A 28 2.29 1.37 2.97
CA THR A 28 1.21 0.52 2.46
C THR A 28 1.60 -0.96 2.50
N ALA A 29 2.83 -1.30 2.14
CA ALA A 29 3.32 -2.69 2.22
C ALA A 29 3.32 -3.21 3.66
N LEU A 30 3.81 -2.40 4.60
CA LEU A 30 3.82 -2.74 6.02
C LEU A 30 2.39 -2.92 6.57
N ALA A 31 1.48 -2.00 6.23
CA ALA A 31 0.08 -2.08 6.65
C ALA A 31 -0.65 -3.32 6.10
N VAL A 32 -0.37 -3.73 4.85
CA VAL A 32 -0.94 -4.97 4.29
C VAL A 32 -0.44 -6.19 5.07
N LEU A 33 0.85 -6.26 5.39
CA LEU A 33 1.41 -7.38 6.17
C LEU A 33 0.84 -7.42 7.58
N ASP A 34 0.74 -6.27 8.25
CA ASP A 34 0.18 -6.12 9.59
C ASP A 34 -1.30 -6.53 9.63
N SER A 35 -2.09 -6.16 8.61
CA SER A 35 -3.51 -6.49 8.55
C SER A 35 -3.84 -7.99 8.45
N LEU A 36 -2.85 -8.83 8.11
CA LEU A 36 -3.05 -10.28 8.07
C LEU A 36 -3.10 -10.90 9.46
N ASP A 37 -2.57 -10.25 10.49
CA ASP A 37 -2.53 -10.74 11.88
C ASP A 37 -2.01 -12.19 12.00
N MET A 38 -0.97 -12.49 11.21
CA MET A 38 -0.43 -13.84 11.02
C MET A 38 1.12 -13.83 10.95
N PRO A 39 1.83 -13.26 11.94
CA PRO A 39 3.25 -12.93 11.83
C PRO A 39 4.16 -14.11 11.45
N GLU A 40 3.87 -15.31 11.97
CA GLU A 40 4.67 -16.53 11.74
C GLU A 40 4.39 -17.22 10.41
N THR A 41 3.38 -16.76 9.64
CA THR A 41 3.03 -17.40 8.37
C THR A 41 4.09 -17.10 7.32
N VAL A 42 4.65 -18.16 6.72
CA VAL A 42 5.58 -18.04 5.59
C VAL A 42 4.83 -17.57 4.35
N LEU A 43 5.32 -16.50 3.73
CA LEU A 43 4.73 -16.01 2.49
C LEU A 43 4.94 -17.06 1.37
N PRO A 44 3.88 -17.45 0.64
CA PRO A 44 4.02 -18.39 -0.47
C PRO A 44 5.00 -17.88 -1.53
N ASP A 45 5.81 -18.75 -2.14
CA ASP A 45 6.70 -18.33 -3.24
C ASP A 45 5.93 -18.11 -4.55
N HIS A 46 4.95 -18.97 -4.84
CA HIS A 46 4.10 -18.84 -6.02
C HIS A 46 3.29 -17.54 -5.98
N PHE A 47 3.38 -16.74 -7.05
CA PHE A 47 2.74 -15.42 -7.13
C PHE A 47 1.25 -15.46 -6.84
N GLY A 48 0.50 -16.38 -7.45
CA GLY A 48 -0.95 -16.45 -7.28
C GLY A 48 -1.37 -16.72 -5.83
N SER A 49 -0.69 -17.63 -5.15
CA SER A 49 -1.00 -18.00 -3.77
C SER A 49 -0.63 -16.89 -2.79
N ARG A 50 0.53 -16.23 -3.02
CA ARG A 50 0.93 -15.07 -2.22
C ARG A 50 -0.03 -13.90 -2.41
N ARG A 51 -0.39 -13.60 -3.65
CA ARG A 51 -1.37 -12.56 -3.97
C ARG A 51 -2.71 -12.82 -3.31
N ALA A 52 -3.22 -14.05 -3.37
CA ALA A 52 -4.48 -14.42 -2.74
C ALA A 52 -4.45 -14.20 -1.22
N LEU A 53 -3.34 -14.57 -0.56
CA LEU A 53 -3.13 -14.28 0.85
C LEU A 53 -3.13 -12.78 1.13
N LEU A 54 -2.34 -12.00 0.37
CA LEU A 54 -2.22 -10.55 0.57
C LEU A 54 -3.53 -9.78 0.27
N LEU A 55 -4.38 -10.29 -0.62
CA LEU A 55 -5.67 -9.69 -0.95
C LEU A 55 -6.75 -9.96 0.11
N ASN A 56 -6.51 -10.87 1.06
CA ASN A 56 -7.42 -11.20 2.15
C ASN A 56 -8.89 -11.37 1.69
N GLY A 57 -9.10 -12.09 0.59
CA GLY A 57 -10.44 -12.37 0.04
C GLY A 57 -10.98 -11.35 -0.97
N ALA A 58 -10.31 -10.23 -1.23
CA ALA A 58 -10.66 -9.35 -2.35
C ALA A 58 -10.19 -9.95 -3.70
N ASP A 59 -10.92 -9.72 -4.81
CA ASP A 59 -10.53 -10.25 -6.12
C ASP A 59 -9.28 -9.53 -6.68
N ASN A 60 -9.11 -8.26 -6.32
CA ASN A 60 -8.00 -7.42 -6.79
C ASN A 60 -7.78 -6.20 -5.89
N TRP A 61 -6.67 -5.48 -6.12
CA TRP A 61 -6.30 -4.31 -5.31
C TRP A 61 -7.27 -3.13 -5.40
N ARG A 62 -8.05 -3.04 -6.48
CA ARG A 62 -9.11 -2.03 -6.58
C ARG A 62 -10.25 -2.37 -5.64
N GLU A 63 -10.74 -3.61 -5.68
CA GLU A 63 -11.75 -4.07 -4.73
C GLU A 63 -11.24 -3.98 -3.29
N TYR A 64 -10.00 -4.35 -3.01
CA TYR A 64 -9.37 -4.19 -1.69
C TYR A 64 -9.43 -2.73 -1.20
N SER A 65 -9.07 -1.78 -2.06
CA SER A 65 -9.07 -0.34 -1.76
C SER A 65 -10.49 0.19 -1.53
N TYR A 66 -11.42 -0.08 -2.45
CA TYR A 66 -12.80 0.41 -2.37
C TYR A 66 -13.65 -0.31 -1.32
N GLY A 67 -13.32 -1.57 -1.01
CA GLY A 67 -13.97 -2.39 0.02
C GLY A 67 -13.53 -2.05 1.45
N GLY A 68 -12.67 -1.05 1.63
CA GLY A 68 -12.27 -0.56 2.94
C GLY A 68 -11.26 -1.45 3.67
N CYS A 69 -10.53 -2.31 2.96
CA CYS A 69 -9.46 -3.13 3.53
C CYS A 69 -8.14 -2.33 3.72
N ALA A 70 -8.11 -1.07 3.27
CA ALA A 70 -7.01 -0.12 3.42
C ALA A 70 -7.53 1.21 4.00
N LEU A 71 -6.85 2.35 3.76
CA LEU A 71 -7.38 3.63 4.22
C LEU A 71 -8.71 3.94 3.52
N VAL A 72 -9.66 4.44 4.30
CA VAL A 72 -11.02 4.74 3.84
C VAL A 72 -11.19 6.22 3.52
N TYR A 73 -10.58 7.12 4.30
CA TYR A 73 -10.74 8.55 4.13
C TYR A 73 -9.75 9.12 3.11
N ASN A 74 -10.25 9.89 2.15
CA ASN A 74 -9.42 10.52 1.11
C ASN A 74 -8.31 11.41 1.69
N VAL A 75 -8.55 12.07 2.83
CA VAL A 75 -7.53 12.87 3.52
C VAL A 75 -6.35 12.03 4.01
N ASP A 76 -6.61 10.83 4.54
CA ASP A 76 -5.56 9.93 5.00
C ASP A 76 -4.77 9.34 3.83
N ILE A 77 -5.48 9.01 2.74
CA ILE A 77 -4.85 8.57 1.49
C ILE A 77 -3.94 9.67 0.96
N ALA A 78 -4.43 10.92 0.88
CA ALA A 78 -3.64 12.07 0.46
C ALA A 78 -2.42 12.27 1.38
N ALA A 79 -2.59 12.24 2.70
CA ALA A 79 -1.50 12.41 3.66
C ALA A 79 -0.42 11.33 3.53
N ARG A 80 -0.79 10.11 3.14
CA ARG A 80 0.16 9.03 2.88
C ARG A 80 1.04 9.33 1.67
N PHE A 81 0.45 9.75 0.55
CA PHE A 81 1.14 9.79 -0.74
C PHE A 81 1.59 11.18 -1.22
N PHE A 82 1.00 12.27 -0.71
CA PHE A 82 1.25 13.62 -1.22
C PHE A 82 2.40 14.29 -0.50
N THR A 83 3.19 15.02 -1.28
CA THR A 83 4.15 15.98 -0.72
C THR A 83 3.42 17.12 0.01
N PRO A 84 4.09 17.86 0.91
CA PRO A 84 3.45 18.98 1.62
C PRO A 84 2.84 20.03 0.69
N SER A 85 3.44 20.28 -0.48
CA SER A 85 2.90 21.22 -1.49
C SER A 85 1.66 20.67 -2.19
N GLU A 86 1.64 19.38 -2.50
CA GLU A 86 0.47 18.72 -3.09
C GLU A 86 -0.68 18.63 -2.10
N MET A 87 -0.39 18.37 -0.82
CA MET A 87 -1.38 18.39 0.25
C MET A 87 -2.02 19.78 0.41
N ARG A 88 -1.20 20.85 0.42
CA ARG A 88 -1.73 22.23 0.44
C ARG A 88 -2.62 22.55 -0.75
N ARG A 89 -2.29 22.04 -1.94
CA ARG A 89 -3.12 22.21 -3.13
C ARG A 89 -4.43 21.42 -3.03
N TYR A 90 -4.36 20.18 -2.56
CA TYR A 90 -5.52 19.32 -2.38
C TYR A 90 -6.51 19.87 -1.34
N MET A 91 -6.00 20.54 -0.31
CA MET A 91 -6.80 21.17 0.76
C MET A 91 -7.17 22.63 0.47
N ALA A 92 -6.82 23.19 -0.69
CA ALA A 92 -7.12 24.58 -0.99
C ALA A 92 -8.62 24.78 -1.20
N ASP A 93 -9.14 25.92 -0.74
CA ASP A 93 -10.55 26.29 -0.93
C ASP A 93 -10.91 26.30 -2.42
N GLY A 94 -12.00 25.61 -2.78
CA GLY A 94 -12.44 25.47 -4.16
C GLY A 94 -11.75 24.35 -4.95
N HIS A 95 -10.88 23.53 -4.31
CA HIS A 95 -10.45 22.26 -4.91
C HIS A 95 -11.66 21.33 -5.08
N ASP A 96 -11.65 20.61 -6.20
CA ASP A 96 -12.79 19.87 -6.74
C ASP A 96 -13.49 18.97 -5.70
N ALA A 97 -14.82 19.13 -5.60
CA ALA A 97 -15.68 18.31 -4.76
C ALA A 97 -15.65 16.82 -5.13
N SER A 98 -15.12 16.46 -6.31
CA SER A 98 -14.88 15.08 -6.73
C SER A 98 -13.87 14.33 -5.86
N MET A 99 -13.10 15.05 -5.03
CA MET A 99 -12.03 14.49 -4.18
C MET A 99 -10.94 13.75 -4.97
N ALA A 100 -10.83 13.99 -6.29
CA ALA A 100 -9.75 13.47 -7.13
C ALA A 100 -8.49 14.35 -7.04
N PHE A 101 -7.34 13.76 -7.30
CA PHE A 101 -6.08 14.50 -7.46
C PHE A 101 -5.52 14.28 -8.86
N ARG A 102 -5.37 15.36 -9.62
CA ARG A 102 -4.96 15.33 -11.04
C ARG A 102 -5.87 14.42 -11.91
N GLY A 103 -7.15 14.32 -11.55
CA GLY A 103 -8.14 13.49 -12.26
C GLY A 103 -8.16 12.01 -11.87
N GLU A 104 -7.31 11.56 -10.94
CA GLU A 104 -7.34 10.20 -10.38
C GLU A 104 -8.12 10.19 -9.06
N PRO A 105 -9.17 9.35 -8.89
CA PRO A 105 -9.79 9.12 -7.60
C PRO A 105 -8.77 8.58 -6.58
N LEU A 106 -8.85 9.04 -5.33
CA LEU A 106 -7.87 8.70 -4.29
C LEU A 106 -7.86 7.18 -4.00
N LEU A 107 -9.00 6.50 -4.13
CA LEU A 107 -9.09 5.05 -3.99
C LEU A 107 -8.40 4.29 -5.14
N ASP A 108 -8.42 4.82 -6.37
CA ASP A 108 -7.66 4.24 -7.49
C ASP A 108 -6.16 4.50 -7.33
N LEU A 109 -5.78 5.69 -6.87
CA LEU A 109 -4.40 6.02 -6.49
C LEU A 109 -3.87 5.06 -5.42
N GLN A 110 -4.69 4.77 -4.40
CA GLN A 110 -4.37 3.76 -3.38
C GLN A 110 -4.26 2.34 -3.96
N ALA A 111 -5.16 1.94 -4.88
CA ALA A 111 -5.06 0.63 -5.55
C ALA A 111 -3.75 0.48 -6.36
N ARG A 112 -3.28 1.56 -6.98
CA ARG A 112 -1.98 1.63 -7.65
C ARG A 112 -0.82 1.49 -6.67
N ALA A 113 -0.90 2.14 -5.51
CA ALA A 113 0.09 1.99 -4.44
C ALA A 113 0.11 0.56 -3.88
N LEU A 114 -1.05 -0.06 -3.62
CA LEU A 114 -1.18 -1.46 -3.19
C LEU A 114 -0.53 -2.44 -4.18
N SER A 115 -0.75 -2.22 -5.47
CA SER A 115 -0.09 -3.00 -6.53
C SER A 115 1.44 -2.85 -6.54
N GLN A 116 1.97 -1.70 -6.13
CA GLN A 116 3.42 -1.51 -5.99
C GLN A 116 3.93 -2.11 -4.68
N ALA A 117 3.16 -1.99 -3.60
CA ALA A 117 3.45 -2.57 -2.30
C ALA A 117 3.60 -4.10 -2.39
N GLU A 118 2.74 -4.80 -3.14
CA GLU A 118 2.87 -6.24 -3.41
C GLU A 118 4.21 -6.62 -4.05
N ARG A 119 4.74 -5.77 -4.93
CA ARG A 119 6.05 -5.98 -5.56
C ARG A 119 7.18 -5.78 -4.55
N VAL A 120 7.04 -4.80 -3.66
CA VAL A 120 7.96 -4.60 -2.53
C VAL A 120 7.94 -5.83 -1.64
N ILE A 121 6.76 -6.28 -1.17
CA ILE A 121 6.62 -7.49 -0.36
C ILE A 121 7.26 -8.70 -1.05
N SER A 122 6.95 -8.92 -2.32
CA SER A 122 7.52 -10.05 -3.09
C SER A 122 9.05 -10.00 -3.19
N ARG A 123 9.64 -8.80 -3.24
CA ARG A 123 11.10 -8.62 -3.29
C ARG A 123 11.76 -8.95 -1.96
N TYR A 124 11.14 -8.60 -0.84
CA TYR A 124 11.72 -8.76 0.51
C TYR A 124 11.28 -10.04 1.23
N ALA A 125 10.36 -10.81 0.64
CA ALA A 125 9.93 -12.11 1.13
C ALA A 125 10.88 -13.26 0.75
N ARG A 126 11.93 -12.99 -0.03
CA ARG A 126 12.87 -13.97 -0.57
C ARG A 126 14.23 -13.81 0.08
N GLU A 127 14.89 -14.94 0.33
CA GLU A 127 16.32 -14.98 0.65
C GLU A 127 17.12 -14.49 -0.56
N HIS A 128 18.15 -13.69 -0.31
CA HIS A 128 19.03 -13.10 -1.33
C HIS A 128 20.09 -14.10 -1.80
#